data_AF-Q0AXN7-F1
#
_entry.id   AF-Q0AXN7-F1
#
_cell.length_a   1.000
_cell.length_b   1.000
_cell.length_c   1.000
_cell.angle_alpha   90.00
_cell.angle_beta   90.00
_cell.angle_gamma   90.00
#
_symmetry.space_group_name_H-M   'P 1'
#
loop_
_entity.id
_entity.type
_entity.pdbx_description
1 polymer ?
#
loop_
_entity_poly.entity_id
_entity_poly.type
_entity_poly.pdbx_seq_one_letter_code
_entity_poly.pdbx_strand_id
1 'polypeptide(L)'
;MMKKALYFGLGALSITRDHAEKFFAEMVEKGEISRDEAKNFVDEAIKRGEEEKGELRKTIRQEFEEMKNTFSYVSKSDFEALEKRIRDLEEKIGTGNQGE
;
A
#
# COMPACT_ATOMS: atom_id res chain seq x y z
N MET A 1 -19.99 -19.55 11.97
CA MET A 1 -20.65 -18.24 12.16
C MET A 1 -19.76 -17.28 12.95
N MET A 2 -19.33 -17.63 14.17
CA MET A 2 -18.44 -16.82 15.04
C MET A 2 -17.21 -16.23 14.32
N LYS A 3 -16.42 -17.08 13.64
CA LYS A 3 -15.22 -16.63 12.89
C LYS A 3 -15.53 -15.54 11.85
N LYS A 4 -16.66 -15.66 11.13
CA LYS A 4 -17.07 -14.68 10.12
C LYS A 4 -17.54 -13.36 10.76
N ALA A 5 -18.27 -13.43 11.86
CA ALA A 5 -18.69 -12.25 12.62
C ALA A 5 -17.49 -11.50 13.21
N LEU A 6 -16.47 -12.24 13.69
CA LEU A 6 -15.21 -11.68 14.15
C LEU A 6 -14.46 -10.92 13.04
N TYR A 7 -14.28 -11.57 11.88
CA TYR A 7 -13.65 -10.91 10.72
C TYR A 7 -14.42 -9.67 10.27
N PHE A 8 -15.75 -9.66 10.36
CA PHE A 8 -16.59 -8.51 10.02
C PHE A 8 -16.49 -7.38 11.05
N GLY A 9 -16.60 -7.68 12.34
CA GLY A 9 -16.54 -6.69 13.41
C GLY A 9 -15.15 -6.05 13.55
N LEU A 10 -14.09 -6.85 13.37
CA LEU A 10 -12.74 -6.34 13.41
C LEU A 10 -12.28 -5.69 12.09
N GLY A 11 -12.79 -6.17 10.95
CA GLY A 11 -12.55 -5.54 9.64
C GLY A 11 -13.14 -4.14 9.56
N ALA A 12 -14.31 -3.91 10.18
CA ALA A 12 -14.95 -2.60 10.23
C ALA A 12 -14.26 -1.58 11.16
N LEU A 13 -13.47 -2.05 12.14
CA LEU A 13 -12.80 -1.21 13.15
C LEU A 13 -11.27 -1.10 12.97
N SER A 14 -10.71 -1.70 11.91
CA SER A 14 -9.27 -1.93 11.75
C SER A 14 -8.72 -2.90 12.81
N ILE A 15 -8.38 -4.12 12.38
CA ILE A 15 -7.70 -5.11 13.24
C ILE A 15 -6.39 -4.50 13.78
N THR A 16 -6.31 -4.38 15.09
CA THR A 16 -5.07 -4.13 15.83
C THR A 16 -4.80 -5.32 16.75
N ARG A 17 -3.53 -5.56 17.06
CA ARG A 17 -3.09 -6.65 17.95
C ARG A 17 -3.86 -6.63 19.27
N ASP A 18 -3.98 -5.46 19.89
CA ASP A 18 -4.64 -5.27 21.19
C ASP A 18 -6.13 -5.65 21.17
N HIS A 19 -6.83 -5.35 20.07
CA HIS A 19 -8.25 -5.69 19.94
C HIS A 19 -8.46 -7.19 19.71
N ALA A 20 -7.56 -7.84 18.95
CA ALA A 20 -7.58 -9.28 18.77
C ALA A 20 -7.30 -9.99 20.12
N GLU A 21 -6.24 -9.58 20.82
CA GLU A 21 -5.88 -10.16 22.12
C GLU A 21 -7.01 -10.05 23.16
N LYS A 22 -7.68 -8.89 23.26
CA LYS A 22 -8.85 -8.72 24.14
C LYS A 22 -10.00 -9.66 23.78
N PHE A 23 -10.34 -9.76 22.49
CA PHE A 23 -11.44 -10.61 22.05
C PHE A 23 -11.18 -12.10 22.35
N PHE A 24 -9.97 -12.58 22.05
CA PHE A 24 -9.61 -13.96 22.33
C PHE A 24 -9.48 -14.22 23.84
N ALA A 25 -9.03 -13.24 24.63
CA ALA A 25 -9.02 -13.36 26.09
C ALA A 25 -10.41 -13.54 26.70
N GLU A 26 -11.43 -12.82 26.20
CA GLU A 26 -12.82 -13.01 26.64
C GLU A 26 -13.35 -14.41 26.31
N MET A 27 -13.00 -14.98 25.15
CA MET A 27 -13.40 -16.35 24.80
C MET A 27 -12.69 -17.39 25.68
N VAL A 28 -11.44 -17.14 26.08
CA VAL A 28 -10.74 -17.99 27.06
C VAL A 28 -11.45 -17.94 28.41
N GLU A 29 -11.84 -16.75 28.88
CA GLU A 29 -12.53 -16.57 30.15
C GLU A 29 -13.90 -17.26 30.17
N LYS A 30 -14.61 -17.24 29.03
CA LYS A 30 -15.86 -17.98 28.82
C LYS A 30 -15.67 -19.50 28.67
N GLY A 31 -14.42 -19.97 28.61
CA GLY A 31 -14.08 -21.38 28.40
C GLY A 31 -14.38 -21.89 26.99
N GLU A 32 -14.60 -20.99 26.04
CA GLU A 32 -14.92 -21.34 24.65
C GLU A 32 -13.69 -21.77 23.85
N ILE A 33 -12.50 -21.30 24.24
CA ILE A 33 -11.20 -21.67 23.66
C ILE A 33 -10.12 -21.76 24.73
N SER A 34 -9.06 -22.51 24.46
CA SER A 34 -7.87 -22.52 25.31
C SER A 34 -6.97 -21.29 25.09
N ARG A 35 -6.10 -20.98 26.06
CA ARG A 35 -5.09 -19.91 25.92
C ARG A 35 -4.14 -20.16 24.75
N ASP A 36 -3.78 -21.42 24.51
CA ASP A 36 -2.88 -21.79 23.41
C ASP A 36 -3.55 -21.59 22.05
N GLU A 37 -4.84 -21.94 21.92
CA GLU A 37 -5.62 -21.64 20.71
C GLU A 37 -5.76 -20.14 20.47
N ALA A 38 -6.05 -19.36 21.52
CA ALA A 38 -6.12 -17.90 21.44
C ALA A 38 -4.83 -17.29 20.87
N LYS A 39 -3.67 -17.73 21.39
CA LYS A 39 -2.36 -17.26 20.93
C LYS A 39 -2.10 -17.63 19.47
N ASN A 40 -2.38 -18.88 19.10
CA ASN A 40 -2.24 -19.34 17.72
C ASN A 40 -3.12 -18.55 16.75
N PHE A 41 -4.36 -18.22 17.14
CA PHE A 41 -5.25 -17.41 16.32
C PHE A 41 -4.72 -16.00 16.06
N VAL A 42 -4.17 -15.35 17.09
CA VAL A 42 -3.57 -14.02 16.94
C VAL A 42 -2.37 -14.07 16.00
N ASP A 43 -1.47 -15.05 16.20
CA ASP A 43 -0.28 -15.21 15.38
C ASP A 43 -0.62 -15.53 13.91
N GLU A 44 -1.61 -16.41 13.68
CA GLU A 44 -2.09 -16.75 12.34
C GLU A 44 -2.75 -15.54 11.64
N ALA A 45 -3.55 -14.77 12.38
CA ALA A 45 -4.18 -13.55 11.85
C ALA A 45 -3.14 -12.50 11.45
N ILE A 46 -2.08 -12.32 12.24
CA ILE A 46 -1.00 -11.37 11.94
C ILE A 46 -0.22 -11.84 10.71
N LYS A 47 0.21 -13.10 10.69
CA LYS A 47 0.95 -13.67 9.56
C LYS A 47 0.17 -13.55 8.26
N ARG A 48 -1.11 -13.94 8.27
CA ARG A 48 -1.99 -13.83 7.12
C ARG A 48 -2.19 -12.38 6.67
N GLY A 49 -2.31 -11.45 7.62
CA GLY A 49 -2.39 -10.03 7.31
C GLY A 49 -1.12 -9.47 6.65
N GLU A 50 0.06 -9.96 7.02
CA GLU A 50 1.33 -9.61 6.35
C GLU A 50 1.40 -10.15 4.93
N GLU A 51 0.99 -11.40 4.72
CA GLU A 51 0.91 -12.05 3.40
C GLU A 51 -0.07 -11.29 2.48
N GLU A 52 -1.29 -11.02 2.95
CA GLU A 52 -2.32 -10.29 2.20
C GLU A 52 -1.88 -8.85 1.88
N LYS A 53 -1.18 -8.15 2.80
CA LYS A 53 -0.57 -6.84 2.51
C LYS A 53 0.51 -6.93 1.43
N GLY A 54 1.31 -8.00 1.42
CA GLY A 54 2.34 -8.23 0.42
C GLY A 54 1.76 -8.37 -0.97
N GLU A 55 0.73 -9.21 -1.11
CA GLU A 55 0.04 -9.43 -2.39
C GLU A 55 -0.71 -8.16 -2.84
N LEU A 56 -1.40 -7.45 -1.94
CA LEU A 56 -2.02 -6.18 -2.27
C LEU A 56 -1.00 -5.14 -2.79
N ARG A 57 0.19 -5.06 -2.17
CA ARG A 57 1.27 -4.17 -2.64
C ARG A 57 1.77 -4.56 -4.04
N LYS A 58 1.84 -5.86 -4.36
CA LYS A 58 2.18 -6.32 -5.70
C LYS A 58 1.11 -5.91 -6.70
N THR A 59 -0.16 -6.18 -6.41
CA THR A 59 -1.28 -5.80 -7.29
C THR A 59 -1.28 -4.31 -7.56
N ILE A 60 -1.17 -3.47 -6.52
CA ILE A 60 -1.10 -2.01 -6.69
C ILE A 60 0.08 -1.61 -7.58
N ARG A 61 1.26 -2.20 -7.39
CA ARG A 61 2.43 -1.90 -8.25
C ARG A 61 2.19 -2.32 -9.69
N GLN A 62 1.61 -3.50 -9.93
CA GLN A 62 1.30 -3.99 -11.26
C GLN A 62 0.31 -3.08 -11.97
N GLU A 63 -0.79 -2.72 -11.31
CA GLU A 63 -1.79 -1.76 -11.84
C GLU A 63 -1.16 -0.39 -12.15
N PHE A 64 -0.22 0.07 -11.30
CA PHE A 64 0.48 1.32 -11.53
C PHE A 64 1.43 1.27 -12.73
N GLU A 65 2.15 0.16 -12.91
CA GLU A 65 3.01 -0.07 -14.07
C GLU A 65 2.18 -0.24 -15.36
N GLU A 66 1.05 -0.94 -15.32
CA GLU A 66 0.14 -1.08 -16.46
C GLU A 66 -0.47 0.27 -16.88
N MET A 67 -0.88 1.08 -15.90
CA MET A 67 -1.33 2.44 -16.15
C MET A 67 -0.22 3.32 -16.74
N LYS A 68 1.02 3.19 -16.27
CA LYS A 68 2.19 3.90 -16.82
C LYS A 68 2.52 3.48 -18.26
N ASN A 69 2.24 2.23 -18.63
CA ASN A 69 2.45 1.74 -19.98
C ASN A 69 1.30 2.15 -20.94
N THR A 70 0.09 2.31 -20.40
CA THR A 70 -1.12 2.61 -21.19
C THR A 70 -1.35 4.11 -21.37
N PHE A 71 -1.04 4.92 -20.36
CA PHE A 71 -0.97 6.37 -20.48
C PHE A 71 0.50 6.77 -20.64
N SER A 72 0.86 7.49 -21.71
CA SER A 72 2.18 8.14 -21.80
C SER A 72 2.31 9.18 -20.69
N TYR A 73 2.72 8.72 -19.51
CA TYR A 73 2.88 9.56 -18.33
C TYR A 73 4.28 10.16 -18.37
N VAL A 74 4.35 11.47 -18.59
CA VAL A 74 5.61 12.21 -18.51
C VAL A 74 5.96 12.34 -17.02
N SER A 75 7.07 11.75 -16.60
CA SER A 75 7.52 11.92 -15.21
C SER A 75 7.97 13.36 -14.98
N LYS A 76 7.97 13.80 -13.71
CA LYS A 76 8.47 15.15 -13.37
C LYS A 76 9.92 15.36 -13.87
N SER A 77 10.75 14.32 -13.79
CA SER A 77 12.12 14.36 -14.33
C SER A 77 12.16 14.50 -15.86
N ASP A 78 11.25 13.86 -16.58
CA ASP A 78 11.18 14.00 -18.04
C ASP A 78 10.76 15.44 -18.42
N PHE A 79 9.85 16.04 -17.66
CA PHE A 79 9.45 17.43 -17.82
C PHE A 79 10.60 18.40 -17.53
N GLU A 80 11.31 18.23 -16.42
CA GLU A 80 12.48 19.06 -16.06
C GLU A 80 13.61 18.94 -17.09
N ALA A 81 13.85 17.73 -17.62
CA ALA A 81 14.81 17.50 -18.71
C ALA A 81 14.40 18.22 -20.00
N LEU A 82 13.10 18.23 -20.32
CA LEU A 82 12.57 18.97 -21.46
C LEU A 82 12.69 20.48 -21.26
N GLU A 83 12.34 20.99 -20.07
CA GLU A 83 12.44 22.40 -19.71
C GLU A 83 13.90 22.89 -19.80
N LYS A 84 14.86 22.09 -19.33
CA LYS A 84 16.29 22.40 -19.48
C LYS A 84 16.70 22.47 -20.95
N ARG A 85 16.29 21.50 -21.77
CA ARG A 85 16.59 21.49 -23.21
C ARG A 85 16.01 22.71 -23.92
N ILE A 86 14.80 23.14 -23.54
CA ILE A 86 14.16 24.34 -24.08
C ILE A 86 14.98 25.58 -23.70
N ARG A 87 15.34 25.76 -22.42
CA ARG A 87 16.20 26.87 -21.98
C ARG A 87 17.53 26.91 -22.73
N ASP A 88 18.21 25.77 -22.84
CA ASP A 88 19.50 25.67 -23.55
C ASP A 88 19.37 26.05 -25.04
N LEU A 89 18.20 25.81 -25.66
CA LEU A 89 17.92 26.20 -27.06
C LEU A 89 17.56 27.68 -27.18
N GLU A 90 16.74 28.19 -26.27
CA GLU A 90 16.38 29.61 -26.21
C GLU A 90 17.61 30.50 -26.02
N GLU A 91 18.55 30.10 -25.17
CA GLU A 91 19.82 30.81 -24.99
C GLU A 91 20.63 30.84 -26.30
N LYS A 92 20.75 29.70 -26.99
CA LYS A 92 21.50 29.61 -28.26
C LYS A 92 20.88 30.46 -29.37
N ILE A 93 19.55 30.48 -29.46
CA ILE A 93 18.83 31.30 -30.46
C ILE A 93 18.92 32.78 -30.08
N GLY A 94 18.81 33.12 -28.80
CA GLY A 94 18.96 34.49 -28.29
C GLY A 94 20.35 35.07 -28.54
N THR A 95 21.41 34.25 -28.51
CA THR A 95 22.77 34.67 -28.90
C THR A 95 23.00 34.76 -30.41
N GLY A 96 22.13 34.19 -31.24
CA GLY A 96 22.25 34.22 -32.71
C GLY A 96 21.72 35.51 -33.36
N ASN A 97 21.02 36.37 -32.62
CA ASN A 97 20.34 37.55 -33.15
C ASN A 97 21.04 38.89 -32.82
N GLN A 98 22.29 38.85 -32.31
CA GLN A 98 23.11 40.04 -32.03
C GLN A 98 24.29 40.22 -33.01
N GLY A 99 24.24 39.57 -34.17
CA GLY A 99 25.28 39.68 -35.18
C GLY A 99 24.72 39.63 -36.59
N GLU A 100 23.97 40.67 -36.98
CA GLU A 100 23.84 41.18 -38.35
C GLU A 100 23.34 42.63 -38.32
#